data_AF-A0A6I8MCI0-F1
#
_entry.id   AF-A0A6I8MCI0-F1
#
_cell.length_a   1.000
_cell.length_b   1.000
_cell.length_c   1.000
_cell.angle_alpha   90.00
_cell.angle_beta   90.00
_cell.angle_gamma   90.00
#
_symmetry.space_group_name_H-M   'P 1'
#
loop_
_entity.id
_entity.type
_entity.pdbx_description
1 polymer ?
#
loop_
_entity_poly.entity_id
_entity_poly.type
_entity_poly.pdbx_seq_one_letter_code
_entity_poly.pdbx_strand_id
1 'polypeptide(L)'
;MVVACRDFTSKNIRLKEIKSIYNDYLVGYNETRENFKTGNRNNTNLEELYLVFKTNPKLRNINIIDRFFDMLVIDGFITNNDRHLGNFGLLFDEENNIYELSPIYDNGNSFYNKHDIEKINKILSEESVYNSVLKFDSIPYEMNKKQINILGAIEKLTFGNDDKNKPLNSTLDNHLKEAILRNQPKIKSKINDILMLVDGLPEKKEDIYIISKEQKEFYKKILRDRLDKIITPAFNKIKF
;
A
#
# COMPACT_ATOMS: atom_id res chain seq x y z
N MET A 1 -22.77 -10.46 -2.33
CA MET A 1 -22.60 -9.23 -1.52
C MET A 1 -22.09 -8.13 -2.43
N VAL A 2 -22.56 -6.90 -2.26
CA VAL A 2 -22.04 -5.72 -2.96
C VAL A 2 -21.56 -4.69 -1.94
N VAL A 3 -20.53 -3.93 -2.28
CA VAL A 3 -20.07 -2.78 -1.50
C VAL A 3 -20.30 -1.54 -2.35
N ALA A 4 -21.22 -0.68 -1.92
CA ALA A 4 -21.49 0.57 -2.61
C ALA A 4 -20.44 1.61 -2.18
N CYS A 5 -19.60 2.02 -3.12
CA CYS A 5 -18.64 3.11 -2.92
C CYS A 5 -19.29 4.42 -3.33
N ARG A 6 -19.20 5.45 -2.48
CA ARG A 6 -19.65 6.80 -2.86
C ARG A 6 -18.78 7.31 -4.01
N ASP A 7 -19.43 7.76 -5.07
CA ASP A 7 -18.74 8.44 -6.18
C ASP A 7 -18.11 9.75 -5.68
N PHE A 8 -16.83 9.92 -5.98
CA PHE A 8 -16.05 11.12 -5.65
C PHE A 8 -15.72 11.97 -6.88
N THR A 9 -16.31 11.63 -8.04
CA THR A 9 -16.26 12.42 -9.26
C THR A 9 -17.53 13.26 -9.42
N SER A 10 -17.48 14.24 -10.31
CA SER A 10 -18.64 15.06 -10.68
C SER A 10 -18.51 15.49 -12.13
N LYS A 11 -19.49 16.26 -12.65
CA LYS A 11 -19.53 16.67 -14.06
C LYS A 11 -18.20 17.22 -14.59
N ASN A 12 -17.49 18.02 -13.79
CA ASN A 12 -16.24 18.69 -14.17
C ASN A 12 -15.00 18.12 -13.45
N ILE A 13 -15.19 17.11 -12.59
CA ILE A 13 -14.09 16.49 -11.83
C ILE A 13 -13.89 15.08 -12.35
N ARG A 14 -12.77 14.84 -13.03
CA ARG A 14 -12.43 13.52 -13.59
C ARG A 14 -11.32 12.83 -12.81
N LEU A 15 -11.48 11.54 -12.56
CA LEU A 15 -10.40 10.71 -12.07
C LEU A 15 -9.32 10.54 -13.15
N LYS A 16 -8.08 10.80 -12.77
CA LYS A 16 -6.86 10.53 -13.55
C LYS A 16 -6.00 9.55 -12.78
N GLU A 17 -6.07 8.29 -13.15
CA GLU A 17 -5.24 7.24 -12.58
C GLU A 17 -3.75 7.57 -12.77
N ILE A 18 -2.91 7.20 -11.79
CA ILE A 18 -1.46 7.37 -11.91
C ILE A 18 -0.91 6.61 -13.12
N LYS A 19 -1.54 5.52 -13.56
CA LYS A 19 -1.19 4.80 -14.78
C LYS A 19 -1.12 5.71 -16.01
N SER A 20 -2.06 6.65 -16.12
CA SER A 20 -2.06 7.62 -17.23
C SER A 20 -0.89 8.60 -17.14
N ILE A 21 -0.56 9.07 -15.94
CA ILE A 21 0.50 10.04 -15.67
C ILE A 21 1.89 9.40 -15.80
N TYR A 22 2.02 8.15 -15.39
CA TYR A 22 3.24 7.35 -15.56
C TYR A 22 3.58 7.12 -17.03
N ASN A 23 2.57 7.02 -17.90
CA ASN A 23 2.76 6.87 -19.34
C ASN A 23 2.95 8.20 -20.09
N ASP A 24 2.89 9.35 -19.40
CA ASP A 24 3.17 10.63 -20.04
C ASP A 24 4.61 10.67 -20.57
N TYR A 25 4.78 11.36 -21.69
CA TYR A 25 6.09 11.69 -22.22
C TYR A 25 6.80 12.70 -21.30
N LEU A 26 7.99 12.35 -20.82
CA LEU A 26 8.77 13.20 -19.92
C LEU A 26 9.96 13.80 -20.69
N VAL A 27 9.81 15.06 -21.10
CA VAL A 27 10.85 15.81 -21.83
C VAL A 27 12.17 15.75 -21.07
N GLY A 28 13.22 15.23 -21.71
CA GLY A 28 14.56 15.12 -21.13
C GLY A 28 14.81 13.91 -20.21
N TYR A 29 13.81 13.04 -20.00
CA TYR A 29 13.94 11.88 -19.10
C TYR A 29 13.70 10.52 -19.76
N ASN A 30 13.32 10.45 -21.03
CA ASN A 30 12.99 9.16 -21.68
C ASN A 30 14.18 8.19 -21.74
N GLU A 31 15.37 8.65 -22.11
CA GLU A 31 16.58 7.82 -22.08
C GLU A 31 16.90 7.33 -20.65
N THR A 32 16.62 8.16 -19.64
CA THR A 32 16.76 7.72 -18.24
C THR A 32 15.74 6.63 -17.90
N ARG A 33 14.51 6.73 -18.42
CA ARG A 33 13.46 5.74 -18.20
C ARG A 33 13.82 4.37 -18.77
N GLU A 34 14.47 4.34 -19.94
CA GLU A 34 14.93 3.10 -20.59
C GLU A 34 15.93 2.29 -19.73
N ASN A 35 16.61 2.94 -18.78
CA ASN A 35 17.52 2.25 -17.86
C ASN A 35 16.80 1.46 -16.76
N PHE A 36 15.54 1.78 -16.45
CA PHE A 36 14.75 1.03 -15.47
C PHE A 36 14.19 -0.23 -16.12
N LYS A 37 14.97 -1.31 -16.08
CA LYS A 37 14.51 -2.62 -16.55
C LYS A 37 13.59 -3.24 -15.51
N THR A 38 12.37 -3.58 -15.90
CA THR A 38 11.48 -4.41 -15.09
C THR A 38 11.83 -5.89 -15.23
N GLY A 39 11.98 -6.60 -14.11
CA GLY A 39 12.16 -8.05 -14.08
C GLY A 39 10.86 -8.82 -14.37
N ASN A 40 9.71 -8.25 -13.98
CA ASN A 40 8.38 -8.82 -14.23
C ASN A 40 7.47 -7.78 -14.91
N ARG A 41 6.81 -8.18 -16.01
CA ARG A 41 5.89 -7.30 -16.77
C ARG A 41 4.69 -6.79 -15.95
N ASN A 42 4.36 -7.45 -14.84
CA ASN A 42 3.23 -7.08 -14.00
C ASN A 42 3.61 -6.09 -12.87
N ASN A 43 4.91 -5.87 -12.63
CA ASN A 43 5.37 -4.98 -11.57
C ASN A 43 5.85 -3.65 -12.15
N THR A 44 5.66 -2.57 -11.38
CA THR A 44 6.22 -1.25 -11.70
C THR A 44 7.58 -1.08 -11.02
N ASN A 45 8.59 -0.59 -11.74
CA ASN A 45 9.87 -0.23 -11.14
C ASN A 45 9.69 0.99 -10.21
N LEU A 46 9.99 0.84 -8.93
CA LEU A 46 9.76 1.88 -7.93
C LEU A 46 10.62 3.13 -8.16
N GLU A 47 11.85 2.96 -8.65
CA GLU A 47 12.77 4.08 -8.92
C GLU A 47 12.31 4.88 -10.14
N GLU A 48 11.79 4.21 -11.17
CA GLU A 48 11.16 4.88 -12.31
C GLU A 48 9.91 5.65 -11.88
N LEU A 49 9.03 5.04 -11.08
CA LEU A 49 7.83 5.71 -10.58
C LEU A 49 8.19 6.96 -9.77
N TYR A 50 9.23 6.87 -8.93
CA TYR A 50 9.74 8.02 -8.20
C TYR A 50 10.30 9.10 -9.12
N LEU A 51 10.98 8.74 -10.20
CA LEU A 51 11.42 9.69 -11.22
C LEU A 51 10.22 10.41 -11.83
N VAL A 52 9.17 9.69 -12.24
CA VAL A 52 7.93 10.27 -12.77
C VAL A 52 7.32 11.25 -11.77
N PHE A 53 7.22 10.87 -10.50
CA PHE A 53 6.66 11.75 -9.46
C PHE A 53 7.43 13.05 -9.29
N LYS A 54 8.76 13.02 -9.45
CA LYS A 54 9.59 14.21 -9.34
C LYS A 54 9.58 15.10 -10.58
N THR A 55 9.39 14.54 -11.76
CA THR A 55 9.64 15.26 -13.02
C THR A 55 8.39 15.57 -13.83
N ASN A 56 7.27 14.87 -13.60
CA ASN A 56 6.04 15.15 -14.32
C ASN A 56 5.45 16.51 -13.87
N PRO A 57 5.29 17.49 -14.78
CA PRO A 57 4.79 18.82 -14.43
C PRO A 57 3.39 18.82 -13.78
N LYS A 58 2.53 17.83 -14.11
CA LYS A 58 1.20 17.69 -13.53
C LYS A 58 1.23 17.41 -12.02
N LEU A 59 2.36 16.91 -11.51
CA LEU A 59 2.54 16.51 -10.12
C LEU A 59 3.28 17.55 -9.27
N ARG A 60 3.79 18.64 -9.88
CA ARG A 60 4.70 19.60 -9.23
C ARG A 60 4.17 20.20 -7.92
N ASN A 61 2.86 20.43 -7.83
CA ASN A 61 2.21 21.05 -6.68
C ASN A 61 1.38 20.04 -5.86
N ILE A 62 1.59 18.74 -6.09
CA ILE A 62 0.85 17.67 -5.44
C ILE A 62 1.82 16.92 -4.54
N ASN A 63 1.43 16.70 -3.28
CA ASN A 63 2.24 15.89 -2.37
C ASN A 63 2.07 14.38 -2.65
N ILE A 64 2.35 13.96 -3.89
CA ILE A 64 2.13 12.59 -4.37
C ILE A 64 3.15 11.61 -3.81
N ILE A 65 4.38 12.05 -3.55
CA ILE A 65 5.44 11.19 -3.01
C ILE A 65 5.06 10.77 -1.58
N ASP A 66 4.79 11.72 -0.68
CA ASP A 66 4.37 11.37 0.68
C ASP A 66 3.08 10.55 0.67
N ARG A 67 2.11 10.92 -0.19
CA ARG A 67 0.87 10.15 -0.33
C ARG A 67 1.13 8.70 -0.72
N PHE A 68 2.03 8.47 -1.69
CA PHE A 68 2.35 7.13 -2.16
C PHE A 68 3.01 6.30 -1.06
N PHE A 69 4.02 6.83 -0.37
CA PHE A 69 4.69 6.09 0.70
C PHE A 69 3.79 5.89 1.92
N ASP A 70 2.93 6.86 2.26
CA ASP A 70 1.88 6.68 3.28
C ASP A 70 0.97 5.51 2.90
N MET A 71 0.54 5.46 1.63
CA MET A 71 -0.31 4.40 1.10
C MET A 71 0.40 3.05 1.15
N LEU A 72 1.69 2.95 0.82
CA LEU A 72 2.45 1.70 0.93
C LEU A 72 2.50 1.16 2.37
N VAL A 73 2.70 2.04 3.36
CA VAL A 73 2.70 1.62 4.78
C VAL A 73 1.33 1.08 5.18
N ILE A 74 0.25 1.73 4.75
CA ILE A 74 -1.12 1.26 5.01
C ILE A 74 -1.43 -0.02 4.25
N ASP A 75 -1.04 -0.14 2.99
CA ASP A 75 -1.24 -1.32 2.15
C ASP A 75 -0.51 -2.54 2.77
N GLY A 76 0.70 -2.38 3.31
CA GLY A 76 1.37 -3.41 4.11
C GLY A 76 0.60 -3.78 5.38
N PHE A 77 0.08 -2.78 6.10
CA PHE A 77 -0.72 -3.00 7.30
C PHE A 77 -1.99 -3.82 7.03
N ILE A 78 -2.71 -3.55 5.93
CA ILE A 78 -3.97 -4.22 5.56
C ILE A 78 -3.80 -5.38 4.55
N THR A 79 -2.57 -5.69 4.11
CA THR A 79 -2.28 -6.65 3.02
C THR A 79 -2.94 -6.31 1.68
N ASN A 80 -2.90 -5.06 1.23
CA ASN A 80 -3.30 -4.78 -0.15
C ASN A 80 -2.15 -5.15 -1.11
N ASN A 81 -2.25 -6.32 -1.74
CA ASN A 81 -1.21 -6.83 -2.63
C ASN A 81 -1.39 -6.46 -4.11
N ASP A 82 -2.36 -5.59 -4.42
CA ASP A 82 -2.72 -5.23 -5.79
C ASP A 82 -2.89 -3.72 -5.96
N ARG A 83 -2.12 -2.93 -5.20
CA ARG A 83 -2.02 -1.48 -5.42
C ARG A 83 -1.26 -1.17 -6.71
N HIS A 84 -1.80 -1.49 -7.88
CA HIS A 84 -1.18 -1.09 -9.15
C HIS A 84 -1.51 0.37 -9.48
N LEU A 85 -0.86 0.93 -10.52
CA LEU A 85 -0.99 2.36 -10.89
C LEU A 85 -2.42 2.81 -11.29
N GLY A 86 -3.34 1.86 -11.47
CA GLY A 86 -4.76 2.14 -11.73
C GLY A 86 -5.59 2.33 -10.46
N ASN A 87 -5.09 1.85 -9.33
CA ASN A 87 -5.82 1.79 -8.05
C ASN A 87 -5.57 3.00 -7.15
N PHE A 88 -4.99 4.06 -7.71
CA PHE A 88 -4.90 5.38 -7.09
C PHE A 88 -4.65 6.43 -8.18
N GLY A 89 -4.98 7.68 -7.88
CA GLY A 89 -4.93 8.73 -8.88
C GLY A 89 -5.09 10.12 -8.33
N LEU A 90 -5.48 10.99 -9.24
CA LEU A 90 -5.75 12.39 -9.00
C LEU A 90 -7.18 12.72 -9.44
N LEU A 91 -7.74 13.76 -8.86
CA LEU A 91 -8.91 14.44 -9.39
C LEU A 91 -8.43 15.60 -10.25
N PHE A 92 -8.89 15.65 -11.49
CA PHE A 92 -8.65 16.75 -12.40
C PHE A 92 -9.92 17.58 -12.51
N ASP A 93 -9.84 18.82 -12.05
CA ASP A 93 -10.86 19.84 -12.22
C ASP A 93 -10.69 20.48 -13.61
N GLU A 94 -11.62 20.19 -14.51
CA GLU A 94 -11.58 20.68 -15.90
C GLU A 94 -11.84 22.19 -16.01
N GLU A 95 -12.55 22.80 -15.06
CA GLU A 95 -12.86 24.24 -15.10
C GLU A 95 -11.66 25.08 -14.67
N ASN A 96 -10.98 24.65 -13.60
CA ASN A 96 -9.84 25.37 -13.05
C ASN A 96 -8.49 24.87 -13.59
N ASN A 97 -8.47 23.74 -14.31
CA ASN A 97 -7.27 23.07 -14.80
C ASN A 97 -6.29 22.72 -13.67
N ILE A 98 -6.82 22.22 -12.55
CA ILE A 98 -6.06 21.87 -11.34
C ILE A 98 -6.13 20.36 -11.08
N TYR A 99 -5.04 19.82 -10.57
CA TYR A 99 -4.96 18.45 -10.11
C TYR A 99 -4.88 18.39 -8.58
N GLU A 100 -5.66 17.49 -7.99
CA GLU A 100 -5.63 17.20 -6.56
C GLU A 100 -5.52 15.70 -6.32
N LEU A 101 -5.10 15.28 -5.12
CA LEU A 101 -5.09 13.86 -4.78
C LEU A 101 -6.50 13.30 -4.75
N SER A 102 -6.73 12.16 -5.39
CA SER A 102 -7.99 11.44 -5.19
C SER A 102 -8.08 10.88 -3.78
N PRO A 103 -9.29 10.58 -3.28
CA PRO A 103 -9.46 9.61 -2.22
C PRO A 103 -8.75 8.30 -2.57
N ILE A 104 -8.39 7.51 -1.56
CA ILE A 104 -7.94 6.14 -1.78
C ILE A 104 -9.16 5.28 -2.15
N TYR A 105 -9.06 4.52 -3.23
CA TYR A 105 -10.10 3.61 -3.70
C TYR A 105 -9.51 2.23 -3.97
N ASP A 106 -10.35 1.28 -4.41
CA ASP A 106 -9.99 -0.08 -4.78
C ASP A 106 -9.07 -0.81 -3.76
N ASN A 107 -9.59 -0.96 -2.53
CA ASN A 107 -8.96 -1.78 -1.49
C ASN A 107 -9.50 -3.21 -1.48
N GLY A 108 -10.21 -3.63 -2.54
CA GLY A 108 -10.93 -4.90 -2.58
C GLY A 108 -10.02 -6.12 -2.41
N ASN A 109 -8.74 -5.99 -2.78
CA ASN A 109 -7.72 -7.02 -2.63
C ASN A 109 -6.90 -6.95 -1.33
N SER A 110 -7.47 -6.33 -0.29
CA SER A 110 -6.91 -6.27 1.07
C SER A 110 -7.41 -7.43 1.94
N PHE A 111 -6.88 -7.54 3.15
CA PHE A 111 -7.36 -8.43 4.21
C PHE A 111 -7.47 -9.92 3.82
N TYR A 112 -6.58 -10.41 2.96
CA TYR A 112 -6.61 -11.82 2.52
C TYR A 112 -7.98 -12.26 1.99
N ASN A 113 -8.69 -11.38 1.28
CA ASN A 113 -10.01 -11.60 0.69
C ASN A 113 -10.17 -12.91 -0.12
N LYS A 114 -9.06 -13.47 -0.62
CA LYS A 114 -9.01 -14.74 -1.39
C LYS A 114 -8.84 -16.00 -0.53
N HIS A 115 -8.67 -15.87 0.79
CA HIS A 115 -8.52 -17.02 1.68
C HIS A 115 -9.90 -17.54 2.08
N ASP A 116 -10.12 -18.84 1.86
CA ASP A 116 -11.28 -19.55 2.39
C ASP A 116 -11.17 -19.81 3.90
N ILE A 117 -12.26 -20.30 4.48
CA ILE A 117 -12.34 -20.56 5.92
C ILE A 117 -11.36 -21.64 6.38
N GLU A 118 -11.10 -22.66 5.56
CA GLU A 118 -10.16 -23.74 5.88
C GLU A 118 -8.74 -23.18 6.04
N LYS A 119 -8.32 -22.32 5.11
CA LYS A 119 -7.02 -21.67 5.17
C LYS A 119 -6.92 -20.72 6.34
N ILE A 120 -7.98 -19.98 6.67
CA ILE A 120 -8.03 -19.11 7.84
C ILE A 120 -7.89 -19.92 9.14
N ASN A 121 -8.63 -21.03 9.26
CA ASN A 121 -8.54 -21.92 10.42
C ASN A 121 -7.14 -22.50 10.57
N LYS A 122 -6.52 -22.94 9.47
CA LYS A 122 -5.14 -23.41 9.46
C LYS A 122 -4.16 -22.33 9.95
N ILE A 123 -4.33 -21.10 9.47
CA ILE A 123 -3.51 -19.96 9.90
C ILE A 123 -3.67 -19.70 11.41
N LEU A 124 -4.88 -19.83 11.95
CA LEU A 124 -5.14 -19.62 13.38
C LEU A 124 -4.62 -20.75 14.26
N SER A 125 -4.59 -21.99 13.76
CA SER A 125 -4.16 -23.17 14.52
C SER A 125 -2.65 -23.44 14.48
N GLU A 126 -1.96 -23.02 13.42
CA GLU A 126 -0.54 -23.32 13.20
C GLU A 126 0.33 -22.06 13.29
N GLU A 127 1.13 -21.94 14.34
CA GLU A 127 1.97 -20.76 14.59
C GLU A 127 2.99 -20.50 13.46
N SER A 128 3.58 -21.56 12.89
CA SER A 128 4.53 -21.43 11.77
C SER A 128 3.88 -20.83 10.52
N VAL A 129 2.64 -21.25 10.20
CA VAL A 129 1.86 -20.70 9.09
C VAL A 129 1.47 -19.27 9.40
N TYR A 130 1.01 -18.99 10.62
CA TYR A 130 0.70 -17.63 11.05
C TYR A 130 1.91 -16.69 10.89
N ASN A 131 3.09 -17.10 11.36
CA ASN A 131 4.30 -16.28 11.29
C ASN A 131 4.72 -16.01 9.84
N SER A 132 4.51 -16.96 8.93
CA SER A 132 4.70 -16.73 7.49
C SER A 132 3.74 -15.67 6.96
N VAL A 133 2.44 -15.78 7.29
CA VAL A 133 1.40 -14.84 6.86
C VAL A 133 1.61 -13.45 7.45
N LEU A 134 2.03 -13.35 8.72
CA LEU A 134 2.28 -12.09 9.42
C LEU A 134 3.27 -11.20 8.68
N LYS A 135 4.31 -11.80 8.12
CA LYS A 135 5.38 -11.13 7.35
C LYS A 135 5.15 -11.16 5.83
N PHE A 136 4.16 -11.91 5.37
CA PHE A 136 3.84 -11.99 3.96
C PHE A 136 3.08 -10.75 3.53
N ASP A 137 3.72 -9.99 2.66
CA ASP A 137 3.06 -9.16 1.68
C ASP A 137 3.90 -9.12 0.41
N SER A 138 3.23 -8.77 -0.67
CA SER A 138 3.89 -8.37 -1.90
C SER A 138 3.04 -7.28 -2.51
N ILE A 139 3.66 -6.25 -3.05
CA ILE A 139 2.98 -5.18 -3.77
C ILE A 139 3.39 -5.24 -5.25
N PRO A 140 2.63 -4.67 -6.20
CA PRO A 140 2.95 -4.74 -7.62
C PRO A 140 4.06 -3.75 -8.01
N TYR A 141 5.08 -3.63 -7.16
CA TYR A 141 6.25 -2.81 -7.33
C TYR A 141 7.50 -3.65 -7.14
N GLU A 142 8.56 -3.28 -7.84
CA GLU A 142 9.85 -3.94 -7.75
C GLU A 142 10.99 -2.94 -7.66
N MET A 143 12.08 -3.40 -7.08
CA MET A 143 13.36 -2.69 -7.07
C MET A 143 14.48 -3.70 -7.25
N ASN A 144 15.49 -3.37 -8.05
CA ASN A 144 16.55 -4.30 -8.44
C ASN A 144 16.00 -5.66 -8.95
N LYS A 145 14.96 -5.60 -9.80
CA LYS A 145 14.26 -6.75 -10.41
C LYS A 145 13.63 -7.75 -9.43
N LYS A 146 13.48 -7.37 -8.16
CA LYS A 146 12.82 -8.16 -7.12
C LYS A 146 11.54 -7.47 -6.70
N GLN A 147 10.44 -8.23 -6.64
CA GLN A 147 9.19 -7.72 -6.11
C GLN A 147 9.37 -7.29 -4.65
N ILE A 148 8.78 -6.16 -4.30
CA ILE A 148 8.86 -5.60 -2.96
C ILE A 148 7.88 -6.32 -2.03
N ASN A 149 8.43 -6.78 -0.90
CA ASN A 149 7.69 -7.11 0.32
C ASN A 149 7.77 -5.87 1.22
N ILE A 150 6.65 -5.16 1.39
CA ILE A 150 6.61 -3.86 2.04
C ILE A 150 6.74 -3.97 3.56
N LEU A 151 6.18 -5.00 4.21
CA LEU A 151 6.36 -5.27 5.64
C LEU A 151 7.82 -5.59 5.97
N GLY A 152 8.50 -6.33 5.10
CA GLY A 152 9.93 -6.62 5.19
C GLY A 152 10.77 -5.37 4.97
N ALA A 153 10.35 -4.48 4.06
CA ALA A 153 10.99 -3.19 3.88
C ALA A 153 10.79 -2.28 5.11
N ILE A 154 9.60 -2.29 5.72
CA ILE A 154 9.32 -1.58 6.99
C ILE A 154 10.17 -2.15 8.13
N GLU A 155 10.22 -3.48 8.30
CA GLU A 155 10.98 -4.15 9.37
C GLU A 155 12.48 -3.81 9.31
N LYS A 156 13.02 -3.72 8.09
CA LYS A 156 14.43 -3.44 7.79
C LYS A 156 14.76 -1.97 7.57
N LEU A 157 13.74 -1.10 7.45
CA LEU A 157 13.86 0.32 7.09
C LEU A 157 14.58 0.57 5.74
N THR A 158 14.46 -0.37 4.81
CA THR A 158 15.05 -0.28 3.48
C THR A 158 14.33 -1.17 2.47
N PHE A 159 14.25 -0.72 1.21
CA PHE A 159 13.77 -1.56 0.11
C PHE A 159 14.82 -2.60 -0.37
N GLY A 160 16.05 -2.52 0.13
CA GLY A 160 17.08 -3.53 -0.08
C GLY A 160 18.49 -2.95 -0.05
N ASN A 161 19.47 -3.84 0.11
CA ASN A 161 20.89 -3.49 0.10
C ASN A 161 21.63 -4.14 -1.06
N ASP A 162 22.76 -3.56 -1.45
CA ASP A 162 23.73 -4.15 -2.36
C ASP A 162 24.58 -5.24 -1.66
N ASP A 163 25.48 -5.88 -2.41
CA ASP A 163 26.35 -6.95 -1.91
C ASP A 163 27.34 -6.47 -0.82
N LYS A 164 27.51 -5.16 -0.67
CA LYS A 164 28.34 -4.52 0.38
C LYS A 164 27.49 -4.03 1.55
N ASN A 165 26.24 -4.46 1.63
CA ASN A 165 25.26 -4.08 2.64
C ASN A 165 24.96 -2.57 2.69
N LYS A 166 25.15 -1.85 1.57
CA LYS A 166 24.72 -0.44 1.44
C LYS A 166 23.31 -0.38 0.89
N PRO A 167 22.48 0.59 1.31
CA PRO A 167 21.15 0.79 0.73
C PRO A 167 21.19 0.92 -0.78
N LEU A 168 20.30 0.20 -1.49
CA LEU A 168 20.16 0.31 -2.93
C LEU A 168 19.71 1.72 -3.34
N ASN A 169 18.80 2.32 -2.56
CA ASN A 169 18.35 3.69 -2.78
C ASN A 169 17.98 4.39 -1.46
N SER A 170 18.93 5.09 -0.86
CA SER A 170 18.72 5.78 0.43
C SER A 170 17.63 6.86 0.38
N THR A 171 17.32 7.42 -0.80
CA THR A 171 16.26 8.42 -0.92
C THR A 171 14.88 7.78 -0.74
N LEU A 172 14.63 6.65 -1.39
CA LEU A 172 13.38 5.90 -1.23
C LEU A 172 13.24 5.36 0.20
N ASP A 173 14.34 4.87 0.77
CA ASP A 173 14.36 4.41 2.16
C ASP A 173 14.00 5.53 3.14
N ASN A 174 14.45 6.75 2.89
CA ASN A 174 14.07 7.90 3.71
C ASN A 174 12.58 8.24 3.57
N HIS A 175 12.02 8.22 2.37
CA HIS A 175 10.56 8.42 2.19
C HIS A 175 9.74 7.35 2.91
N LEU A 176 10.19 6.09 2.91
CA LEU A 176 9.57 5.02 3.69
C LEU A 176 9.62 5.32 5.19
N LYS A 177 10.78 5.73 5.72
CA LYS A 177 10.93 6.09 7.15
C LYS A 177 10.01 7.24 7.54
N GLU A 178 9.94 8.30 6.74
CA GLU A 178 9.03 9.42 6.99
C GLU A 178 7.56 8.98 6.97
N ALA A 179 7.17 8.11 6.02
CA ALA A 179 5.83 7.55 6.02
C ALA A 179 5.55 6.69 7.26
N ILE A 180 6.51 5.91 7.75
CA ILE A 180 6.37 5.16 9.02
C ILE A 180 6.15 6.13 10.18
N LEU A 181 6.95 7.20 10.27
CA LEU A 181 6.82 8.24 11.31
C LEU A 181 5.44 8.91 11.29
N ARG A 182 4.89 9.18 10.10
CA ARG A 182 3.55 9.78 9.95
C ARG A 182 2.40 8.82 10.27
N ASN A 183 2.52 7.54 9.90
CA ASN A 183 1.38 6.61 9.94
C ASN A 183 1.33 5.78 11.22
N GLN A 184 2.46 5.40 11.83
CA GLN A 184 2.44 4.59 13.04
C GLN A 184 1.61 5.22 14.17
N PRO A 185 1.75 6.52 14.51
CA PRO A 185 0.94 7.13 15.57
C PRO A 185 -0.56 7.12 15.25
N LYS A 186 -0.91 7.32 13.97
CA LYS A 186 -2.31 7.29 13.50
C LYS A 186 -2.89 5.89 13.67
N ILE A 187 -2.20 4.86 13.17
CA ILE A 187 -2.61 3.46 13.30
C ILE A 187 -2.75 3.10 14.78
N LYS A 188 -1.75 3.42 15.61
CA LYS A 188 -1.78 3.14 17.05
C LYS A 188 -2.95 3.81 17.76
N SER A 189 -3.23 5.08 17.44
CA SER A 189 -4.37 5.80 18.04
C SER A 189 -5.74 5.23 17.63
N LYS A 190 -5.81 4.55 16.48
CA LYS A 190 -7.04 4.03 15.88
C LYS A 190 -7.18 2.52 15.93
N ILE A 191 -6.18 1.80 16.45
CA ILE A 191 -6.19 0.33 16.42
C ILE A 191 -7.43 -0.24 17.09
N ASN A 192 -7.82 0.27 18.27
CA ASN A 192 -9.00 -0.23 18.96
C ASN A 192 -10.30 0.07 18.18
N ASP A 193 -10.43 1.27 17.60
CA ASP A 193 -11.57 1.63 16.74
C ASP A 193 -11.68 0.68 15.53
N ILE A 194 -10.54 0.34 14.91
CA ILE A 194 -10.47 -0.59 13.78
C ILE A 194 -10.89 -2.01 14.20
N LEU A 195 -10.40 -2.50 15.34
CA LEU A 195 -10.77 -3.81 15.86
C LEU A 195 -12.28 -3.88 16.20
N MET A 196 -12.82 -2.81 16.77
CA MET A 196 -14.27 -2.68 17.02
C MET A 196 -15.09 -2.67 15.73
N LEU A 197 -14.58 -2.04 14.66
CA LEU A 197 -15.23 -2.08 13.35
C LEU A 197 -15.31 -3.53 12.83
N VAL A 198 -14.23 -4.31 12.96
CA VAL A 198 -14.22 -5.73 12.56
C VAL A 198 -15.22 -6.55 13.39
N ASP A 199 -15.28 -6.31 14.71
CA ASP A 199 -16.22 -6.98 15.59
C ASP A 199 -17.69 -6.67 15.26
N GLY A 200 -17.96 -5.42 14.87
CA GLY A 200 -19.29 -4.94 14.52
C GLY A 200 -19.83 -5.47 13.19
N LEU A 201 -19.00 -6.10 12.34
CA LEU A 201 -19.48 -6.71 11.09
C LEU A 201 -20.43 -7.88 11.43
N PRO A 202 -21.66 -7.94 10.93
CA PRO A 202 -22.53 -9.09 11.17
C PRO A 202 -22.00 -10.31 10.41
N GLU A 203 -22.17 -11.53 10.94
CA GLU A 203 -21.75 -12.75 10.20
C GLU A 203 -22.67 -13.04 9.02
N LYS A 204 -23.96 -12.72 9.20
CA LYS A 204 -24.99 -12.78 8.17
C LYS A 204 -25.86 -11.54 8.26
N LYS A 205 -26.35 -11.06 7.12
CA LYS A 205 -27.41 -10.07 7.03
C LYS A 205 -28.49 -10.64 6.12
N GLU A 206 -29.69 -10.83 6.68
CA GLU A 206 -30.73 -11.64 6.04
C GLU A 206 -30.15 -13.02 5.71
N ASP A 207 -30.22 -13.48 4.46
CA ASP A 207 -29.66 -14.76 4.02
C ASP A 207 -28.25 -14.64 3.42
N ILE A 208 -27.65 -13.45 3.45
CA ILE A 208 -26.33 -13.20 2.86
C ILE A 208 -25.26 -13.38 3.93
N TYR A 209 -24.40 -14.37 3.72
CA TYR A 209 -23.16 -14.53 4.49
C TYR A 209 -22.19 -13.38 4.18
N ILE A 210 -21.61 -12.80 5.24
CA ILE A 210 -20.73 -11.63 5.17
C ILE A 210 -19.31 -12.00 5.57
N ILE A 211 -19.11 -12.56 6.76
CA ILE A 211 -17.80 -12.88 7.34
C ILE A 211 -17.96 -13.90 8.48
N SER A 212 -17.02 -14.83 8.67
CA SER A 212 -17.09 -15.75 9.82
C SER A 212 -16.50 -15.14 11.08
N LYS A 213 -16.79 -15.75 12.23
CA LYS A 213 -16.11 -15.43 13.49
C LYS A 213 -14.60 -15.60 13.39
N GLU A 214 -14.12 -16.69 12.79
CA GLU A 214 -12.69 -17.01 12.64
C GLU A 214 -11.99 -16.00 11.73
N GLN A 215 -12.65 -15.56 10.65
CA GLN A 215 -12.13 -14.49 9.78
C GLN A 215 -11.97 -13.17 10.56
N LYS A 216 -12.94 -12.81 11.40
CA LYS A 216 -12.82 -11.63 12.29
C LYS A 216 -11.67 -11.79 13.27
N GLU A 217 -11.54 -12.94 13.93
CA GLU A 217 -10.44 -13.20 14.86
C GLU A 217 -9.08 -13.10 14.18
N PHE A 218 -8.95 -13.67 12.98
CA PHE A 218 -7.75 -13.55 12.16
C PHE A 218 -7.43 -12.09 11.81
N TYR A 219 -8.40 -11.31 11.30
CA TYR A 219 -8.21 -9.90 10.97
C TYR A 219 -7.75 -9.09 12.18
N LYS A 220 -8.41 -9.27 13.32
CA LYS A 220 -8.03 -8.57 14.55
C LYS A 220 -6.61 -8.93 14.99
N LYS A 221 -6.29 -10.23 14.98
CA LYS A 221 -4.97 -10.73 15.40
C LYS A 221 -3.86 -10.19 14.49
N ILE A 222 -4.03 -10.26 13.17
CA ILE A 222 -2.98 -9.85 12.23
C ILE A 222 -2.74 -8.35 12.22
N LEU A 223 -3.80 -7.53 12.32
CA LEU A 223 -3.65 -6.07 12.40
C LEU A 223 -2.90 -5.66 13.67
N ARG A 224 -3.29 -6.23 14.82
CA ARG A 224 -2.63 -5.97 16.10
C ARG A 224 -1.16 -6.40 16.06
N ASP A 225 -0.90 -7.62 15.61
CA ASP A 225 0.47 -8.16 15.55
C ASP A 225 1.35 -7.40 14.56
N ARG A 226 0.84 -6.93 13.42
CA ARG A 226 1.64 -6.10 12.49
C ARG A 226 1.99 -4.75 13.09
N LEU A 227 1.04 -4.11 13.77
CA LEU A 227 1.33 -2.87 14.49
C LEU A 227 2.40 -3.11 15.56
N ASP A 228 2.24 -4.13 16.39
CA ASP A 228 3.06 -4.34 17.58
C ASP A 228 4.42 -4.96 17.27
N LYS A 229 4.50 -5.87 16.28
CA LYS A 229 5.71 -6.65 15.98
C LYS A 229 6.50 -6.15 14.77
N ILE A 230 5.91 -5.30 13.90
CA ILE A 230 6.58 -4.82 12.68
C ILE A 230 6.65 -3.28 12.66
N ILE A 231 5.51 -2.61 12.63
CA ILE A 231 5.44 -1.16 12.39
C ILE A 231 5.95 -0.37 13.60
N THR A 232 5.55 -0.72 14.83
CA THR A 232 6.00 -0.02 16.05
C THR A 232 7.50 -0.20 16.32
N PRO A 233 8.08 -1.41 16.19
CA PRO A 233 9.52 -1.60 16.27
C PRO A 233 10.28 -0.78 15.22
N ALA A 234 9.81 -0.76 13.96
CA ALA A 234 10.40 0.05 12.91
C ALA A 234 10.36 1.56 13.24
N PHE A 235 9.20 2.06 13.69
CA PHE A 235 9.03 3.44 14.14
C PHE A 235 10.00 3.81 15.27
N ASN A 236 10.16 2.95 16.27
CA ASN A 236 11.08 3.19 17.39
C ASN A 236 12.54 3.25 16.91
N LYS A 237 12.96 2.36 16.02
CA LYS A 237 14.32 2.38 15.42
C LYS A 237 14.63 3.65 14.61
N ILE A 238 13.62 4.39 14.14
CA ILE A 238 13.83 5.65 13.42
C ILE A 238 13.99 6.81 14.41
N LYS A 239 13.25 6.77 15.54
CA LYS A 239 13.27 7.83 16.55
C LYS A 239 14.48 7.78 17.50
N PHE A 240 15.09 6.62 17.65
CA PHE A 240 16.21 6.36 18.57
C PHE A 240 17.38 5.77 17.79
#